data_AF-A0A1V4LY05-F1
#
_entry.id   AF-A0A1V4LY05-F1
#
_cell.length_a   1.000
_cell.length_b   1.000
_cell.length_c   1.000
_cell.angle_alpha   90.00
_cell.angle_beta   90.00
_cell.angle_gamma   90.00
#
_symmetry.space_group_name_H-M   'P 1'
#
loop_
_entity.id
_entity.type
_entity.pdbx_description
1 polymer ?
#
loop_
_entity_poly.entity_id
_entity_poly.type
_entity_poly.pdbx_seq_one_letter_code
_entity_poly.pdbx_strand_id
1 'polypeptide(L)' 'MIISEMQRKLATWTATDPPQRVDRLLRPIAQPDWLAVAARITLSSKGARTPGVDGVDKPMLQARLADVLQKLREDLLSG' A
#
# COMPACT_ATOMS: atom_id res chain seq x y z
N MET A 1 -1.75 -16.84 2.68
CA MET A 1 -1.58 -16.22 4.01
C MET A 1 -2.79 -15.33 4.27
N ILE A 2 -3.51 -15.53 5.37
CA ILE A 2 -4.79 -14.85 5.63
C ILE A 2 -4.49 -13.45 6.20
N ILE A 3 -5.17 -12.41 5.71
CA ILE A 3 -4.95 -11.00 6.10
C ILE A 3 -4.95 -10.82 7.63
N SER A 4 -5.79 -11.57 8.35
CA SER A 4 -5.89 -11.53 9.82
C SER A 4 -4.67 -12.08 10.56
N GLU A 5 -3.99 -13.10 10.03
CA GLU A 5 -2.75 -13.62 10.62
C GLU A 5 -1.62 -12.60 10.53
N MET A 6 -1.54 -11.89 9.40
CA MET A 6 -0.55 -10.85 9.23
C MET A 6 -0.87 -9.65 10.14
N GLN A 7 -2.12 -9.21 10.23
CA GLN A 7 -2.51 -8.13 11.15
C GLN A 7 -2.08 -8.42 12.61
N ARG A 8 -2.23 -9.67 13.06
CA ARG A 8 -1.76 -10.10 14.39
C ARG A 8 -0.24 -10.02 14.53
N LYS A 9 0.51 -10.48 13.53
CA LYS A 9 1.98 -10.40 13.50
C LYS A 9 2.46 -8.94 13.53
N LEU A 10 1.83 -8.06 12.74
CA LEU A 10 2.13 -6.63 12.73
C LEU A 10 1.89 -6.00 14.11
N ALA A 11 0.76 -6.30 14.75
CA ALA A 11 0.44 -5.80 16.09
C ALA A 11 1.48 -6.20 17.15
N THR A 12 1.96 -7.45 17.11
CA THR A 12 3.02 -7.94 18.01
C THR A 12 4.37 -7.26 17.74
N TRP A 13 4.74 -7.10 16.46
CA TRP A 13 6.00 -6.43 16.09
C TRP A 13 5.98 -4.94 16.45
N THR A 14 4.81 -4.29 16.43
CA THR A 14 4.67 -2.88 16.84
C THR A 14 4.81 -2.61 18.33
N ALA A 15 4.83 -3.63 19.18
CA ALA A 15 4.95 -3.46 20.62
C ALA A 15 6.40 -3.44 21.14
N THR A 16 7.41 -3.84 20.35
CA THR A 16 8.72 -4.25 20.88
C THR A 16 9.94 -3.39 20.50
N ASP A 17 9.92 -2.58 19.42
CA ASP A 17 11.08 -1.71 19.06
C ASP A 17 10.73 -0.52 18.13
N PRO A 18 10.84 0.78 18.53
CA PRO A 18 10.20 1.92 17.84
C PRO A 18 10.68 2.33 16.43
N PRO A 19 11.98 2.39 16.09
CA PRO A 19 12.44 2.82 14.76
C PRO A 19 12.49 1.66 13.75
N GLN A 20 13.05 0.50 14.11
CA GLN A 20 13.02 -0.71 13.26
C GLN A 20 11.60 -1.24 12.99
N ARG A 21 10.63 -0.77 13.77
CA ARG A 21 9.19 -1.05 13.62
C ARG A 21 8.65 -0.68 12.25
N VAL A 22 8.93 0.53 11.77
CA VAL A 22 8.28 1.06 10.56
C VAL A 22 8.87 0.35 9.35
N ASP A 23 10.19 0.25 9.26
CA ASP A 23 10.89 -0.40 8.15
C ASP A 23 10.48 -1.88 8.00
N ARG A 24 10.28 -2.58 9.13
CA ARG A 24 9.77 -3.96 9.13
C ARG A 24 8.31 -4.07 8.68
N LEU A 25 7.48 -3.04 8.86
CA LEU A 25 6.10 -3.00 8.37
C LEU A 25 6.04 -2.66 6.87
N LEU A 26 7.00 -1.90 6.34
CA LEU A 26 7.01 -1.55 4.92
C LEU A 26 7.17 -2.78 4.03
N ARG A 27 7.98 -3.77 4.43
CA ARG A 27 8.17 -5.03 3.68
C ARG A 27 6.89 -5.85 3.45
N PRO A 28 6.04 -6.12 4.46
CA PRO A 28 4.76 -6.79 4.27
C PRO A 28 3.72 -5.90 3.56
N ILE A 29 3.73 -4.59 3.76
CA ILE A 29 2.82 -3.66 3.05
C ILE A 29 3.15 -3.59 1.56
N ALA A 30 4.43 -3.65 1.21
CA ALA A 30 4.92 -3.64 -0.18
C ALA A 30 4.71 -4.96 -0.94
N GLN A 31 4.05 -5.96 -0.34
CA GLN A 31 3.73 -7.21 -1.04
C GLN A 31 2.73 -6.93 -2.18
N PRO A 32 2.94 -7.48 -3.40
CA PRO A 32 2.09 -7.22 -4.56
C PRO A 32 0.60 -7.45 -4.31
N ASP A 33 0.25 -8.54 -3.63
CA ASP A 33 -1.15 -8.88 -3.33
C ASP A 33 -1.81 -7.83 -2.42
N TRP A 34 -1.05 -7.26 -1.49
CA TRP A 34 -1.54 -6.22 -0.57
C TRP A 34 -1.76 -4.91 -1.30
N LEU A 35 -0.78 -4.51 -2.13
CA LEU A 35 -0.89 -3.32 -2.96
C LEU A 35 -2.04 -3.42 -3.97
N ALA A 36 -2.27 -4.60 -4.56
CA ALA A 36 -3.39 -4.84 -5.45
C ALA A 36 -4.74 -4.73 -4.74
N VAL A 37 -4.86 -5.28 -3.53
CA VAL A 37 -6.08 -5.14 -2.70
C VAL A 37 -6.29 -3.69 -2.28
N ALA A 38 -5.23 -2.99 -1.85
CA ALA A 38 -5.30 -1.58 -1.48
C ALA A 38 -5.75 -0.73 -2.67
N ALA A 39 -5.15 -0.91 -3.85
CA ALA A 39 -5.56 -0.21 -5.07
C ALA A 39 -7.03 -0.46 -5.41
N ARG A 40 -7.49 -1.72 -5.33
CA ARG A 40 -8.90 -2.06 -5.57
C ARG A 40 -9.84 -1.31 -4.63
N ILE A 41 -9.52 -1.28 -3.33
CA ILE A 41 -10.33 -0.59 -2.32
C ILE A 41 -10.31 0.93 -2.58
N THR A 42 -9.13 1.52 -2.77
CA THR A 42 -8.99 2.96 -3.04
C THR A 42 -9.75 3.38 -4.29
N LEU A 43 -9.61 2.64 -5.40
CA LEU A 43 -10.30 2.92 -6.66
C LEU A 43 -11.81 2.66 -6.61
N SER A 44 -12.32 1.97 -5.59
CA SER A 44 -13.76 1.79 -5.36
C SER A 44 -14.39 2.95 -4.57
N SER A 45 -13.56 3.77 -3.91
CA SER A 45 -14.03 4.90 -3.12
C SER A 45 -14.61 6.04 -3.98
N LYS A 46 -15.52 6.84 -3.40
CA LYS A 46 -16.09 8.02 -4.08
C LYS A 46 -15.00 9.06 -4.42
N GLY A 47 -14.00 9.21 -3.55
CA GLY A 47 -12.91 10.18 -3.72
C GLY A 47 -12.03 9.89 -4.93
N ALA A 48 -11.97 8.66 -5.43
CA ALA A 48 -11.17 8.31 -6.60
C ALA A 48 -11.61 9.02 -7.89
N ARG A 49 -12.80 9.64 -7.92
CA ARG A 49 -13.27 10.44 -9.06
C ARG A 49 -12.82 11.90 -9.01
N THR A 50 -12.24 12.33 -7.91
CA THR A 50 -11.76 13.70 -7.73
C THR A 50 -10.24 13.69 -7.83
N PRO A 51 -9.66 14.48 -8.76
CA PRO A 51 -8.21 14.61 -8.86
C PRO A 51 -7.58 15.07 -7.53
N GLY A 52 -6.42 14.51 -7.19
CA GLY A 52 -5.58 15.02 -6.12
C GLY A 52 -4.83 16.29 -6.53
N VAL A 53 -3.89 16.74 -5.69
CA VAL A 53 -2.97 17.86 -6.02
C VAL A 53 -2.07 17.56 -7.22
N ASP A 54 -1.91 16.28 -7.55
CA ASP A 54 -1.19 15.76 -8.72
C ASP A 54 -2.04 15.76 -10.00
N GLY A 55 -3.32 16.14 -9.91
CA GLY A 55 -4.25 16.14 -11.05
C GLY A 55 -4.68 14.76 -11.52
N VAL A 56 -4.44 13.70 -10.74
CA VAL A 56 -4.68 12.32 -11.15
C VAL A 56 -6.03 11.83 -10.61
N ASP A 57 -6.92 11.43 -11.50
CA ASP A 57 -8.17 10.76 -11.15
C ASP A 57 -8.10 9.24 -11.41
N LYS A 58 -9.20 8.53 -11.11
CA LYS A 58 -9.30 7.08 -11.27
C LYS A 58 -8.99 6.59 -12.69
N PRO A 59 -9.62 7.09 -13.77
CA PRO A 59 -9.28 6.67 -15.13
C PRO A 59 -7.79 6.80 -15.45
N MET A 60 -7.18 7.94 -15.09
CA MET A 60 -5.76 8.18 -15.32
C MET A 60 -4.89 7.22 -14.53
N LEU A 61 -5.21 6.96 -13.26
CA LEU A 61 -4.48 6.01 -12.42
C LEU A 61 -4.62 4.56 -12.93
N GLN A 62 -5.81 4.16 -13.38
CA GLN A 62 -6.07 2.82 -13.90
C GLN A 62 -5.25 2.50 -15.16
N ALA A 63 -5.04 3.49 -16.03
CA ALA A 63 -4.26 3.33 -17.26
C ALA A 63 -2.78 2.98 -17.01
N ARG A 64 -2.24 3.35 -15.83
CA ARG A 64 -0.85 3.13 -15.43
C ARG A 64 -0.71 2.36 -14.11
N LEU A 65 -1.73 1.60 -13.75
CA LEU A 65 -1.84 1.02 -12.41
C LEU A 65 -0.68 0.07 -12.10
N ALA A 66 -0.28 -0.76 -13.06
CA ALA A 66 0.83 -1.70 -12.88
C ALA A 66 2.14 -0.95 -12.56
N ASP A 67 2.46 0.08 -13.34
CA ASP A 67 3.68 0.87 -13.17
C ASP A 67 3.68 1.63 -11.84
N VAL A 68 2.54 2.22 -11.47
CA VAL A 68 2.39 2.91 -10.18
C VAL A 68 2.54 1.97 -9.01
N LEU A 69 1.96 0.76 -9.07
CA LEU A 69 2.12 -0.22 -7.99
C LEU A 69 3.54 -0.75 -7.88
N GLN A 70 4.22 -0.95 -9.01
CA GLN A 70 5.62 -1.34 -9.04
C GLN A 70 6.52 -0.25 -8.45
N LYS A 71 6.31 1.01 -8.85
CA LYS A 71 7.08 2.15 -8.34
C LYS A 71 6.85 2.35 -6.83
N LEU A 72 5.59 2.30 -6.39
CA LEU A 72 5.23 2.40 -4.97
C LEU A 72 5.91 1.29 -4.15
N ARG A 73 5.97 0.07 -4.68
CA ARG A 73 6.67 -1.04 -4.03
C ARG A 73 8.16 -0.75 -3.87
N GLU A 74 8.83 -0.27 -4.91
CA GLU A 74 10.25 0.07 -4.87
C GLU A 74 10.52 1.18 -3.85
N ASP A 75 9.71 2.22 -3.85
CA ASP A 75 9.84 3.35 -2.92
C ASP A 75 9.68 2.88 -1.47
N LEU A 76 8.67 2.05 -1.18
CA LEU A 76 8.44 1.47 0.16
C LEU A 76 9.57 0.53 0.62
N LEU A 77 10.29 -0.11 -0.30
CA LEU A 77 11.40 -1.01 0.03
C LEU A 77 12.76 -0.30 0.11
N SER A 78 12.84 0.93 -0.38
CA SER A 78 14.05 1.77 -0.36
C SER A 78 14.17 2.65 0.89
N GLY A 79 13.08 2.80 1.66
CA GLY A 79 13.06 3.43 2.98
C GLY A 79 13.55 2.49 4.07
#